data_AF-A0A7J6TFY9-F1
#
_entry.id   AF-A0A7J6TFY9-F1
#
_cell.length_a   1.000
_cell.length_b   1.000
_cell.length_c   1.000
_cell.angle_alpha   90.00
_cell.angle_beta   90.00
_cell.angle_gamma   90.00
#
_symmetry.space_group_name_H-M   'P 1'
#
loop_
_entity.id
_entity.type
_entity.pdbx_description
1 polymer ?
#
loop_
_entity_poly.entity_id
_entity_poly.type
_entity_poly.pdbx_seq_one_letter_code
_entity_poly.pdbx_strand_id
1 'polypeptide(L)'
;MIVTWEALEPRRPGQYDREYIDYIVQIVKKCREYGISVVIDPHQDAWCRWTGGDGAPRWTLEKLGLNPDALSEAGVAMLHQANLADDEDEDPKRFYPHMVWPTNNFMYPAATMWAIFFAGEDYAPKTKIGDENAGAYLRRHYYGAVSALAEALKDEPNVLGFETMNEPNMGWIGRDLGLDKYDASQPLGYQASPWESMQLANGNSVTVAKYGEAYGYLGHYALNENHTKVFLPGYRDPWYDNGVWDYDANGKMRLLKKRYFDLKTEEDFQARYMRPFWKGVTEAVRAKIPDAIIFMGPALDMEKPRLHVASVEDAPSDNRLVWAPHWYDGLTFQFCVYRTWAAMRVSEEGMSLAIGPDVAEGVHEESLKRVAGSGDAVGPTLLGESGVHWCGGYAITDMALNDSMCAIENSLVPAVTIWNYAPDNNEKEKDGWNKEDLSIFTSEPNPRPDSNGGPHLRMPSSVRPYPFKLAGKPVEVHFNGLSNDKSFILRFEMDPKC
;
A
#
# COMPACT_ATOMS: atom_id res chain seq x y z
N MET A 1 -8.71 8.46 -6.43
CA MET A 1 -9.65 8.89 -5.39
C MET A 1 -9.83 7.72 -4.45
N ILE A 2 -9.33 7.89 -3.23
CA ILE A 2 -9.28 6.86 -2.21
C ILE A 2 -10.69 6.57 -1.70
N VAL A 3 -11.04 5.29 -1.67
CA VAL A 3 -12.27 4.76 -1.06
C VAL A 3 -11.92 3.46 -0.35
N THR A 4 -12.22 3.35 0.94
CA THR A 4 -11.95 2.12 1.69
C THR A 4 -13.15 1.15 1.65
N TRP A 5 -12.88 -0.16 1.69
CA TRP A 5 -13.93 -1.16 1.80
C TRP A 5 -14.79 -0.95 3.05
N GLU A 6 -14.17 -0.54 4.15
CA GLU A 6 -14.85 -0.21 5.40
C GLU A 6 -15.89 0.88 5.19
N ALA A 7 -15.57 1.96 4.47
CA ALA A 7 -16.52 3.04 4.24
C ALA A 7 -17.70 2.60 3.36
N LEU A 8 -17.48 1.67 2.42
CA LEU A 8 -18.53 1.12 1.57
C LEU A 8 -19.44 0.12 2.28
N GLU A 9 -18.91 -0.72 3.17
CA GLU A 9 -19.63 -1.82 3.83
C GLU A 9 -19.34 -1.88 5.35
N PRO A 10 -19.63 -0.81 6.12
CA PRO A 10 -19.05 -0.59 7.45
C PRO A 10 -19.59 -1.52 8.53
N ARG A 11 -20.87 -1.90 8.42
CA ARG A 11 -21.58 -2.53 9.54
C ARG A 11 -21.54 -4.05 9.46
N ARG A 12 -21.90 -4.61 8.31
CA ARG A 12 -22.15 -6.05 8.13
C ARG A 12 -21.98 -6.43 6.66
N PRO A 13 -21.66 -7.70 6.37
CA PRO A 13 -21.66 -8.20 5.00
C PRO A 13 -23.02 -7.98 4.32
N GLY A 14 -23.00 -7.44 3.10
CA GLY A 14 -24.11 -7.06 2.24
C GLY A 14 -24.79 -5.73 2.59
N GLN A 15 -24.34 -5.01 3.63
CA GLN A 15 -24.97 -3.76 4.07
C GLN A 15 -24.12 -2.55 3.68
N TYR A 16 -24.37 -2.03 2.49
CA TYR A 16 -23.64 -0.89 1.95
C TYR A 16 -24.10 0.45 2.54
N ASP A 17 -23.15 1.34 2.80
CA ASP A 17 -23.42 2.70 3.26
C ASP A 17 -23.81 3.60 2.07
N ARG A 18 -25.11 3.83 1.92
CA ARG A 18 -25.64 4.65 0.83
C ARG A 18 -25.32 6.13 0.99
N GLU A 19 -25.25 6.63 2.22
CA GLU A 19 -24.93 8.04 2.48
C GLU A 19 -23.48 8.34 2.08
N TYR A 20 -22.55 7.44 2.42
CA TYR A 20 -21.16 7.56 1.98
C TYR A 20 -21.00 7.41 0.46
N ILE A 21 -21.66 6.43 -0.16
CA ILE A 21 -21.63 6.25 -1.63
C ILE A 21 -22.16 7.52 -2.33
N ASP A 22 -23.27 8.08 -1.85
CA ASP A 22 -23.83 9.31 -2.42
C ASP A 22 -22.87 10.51 -2.24
N TYR A 23 -22.17 10.59 -1.11
CA TYR A 23 -21.13 11.59 -0.88
C TYR A 23 -19.98 11.48 -1.91
N ILE A 24 -19.51 10.25 -2.19
CA ILE A 24 -18.50 10.01 -3.23
C ILE A 24 -18.99 10.45 -4.61
N VAL A 25 -20.26 10.16 -4.96
CA VAL A 25 -20.86 10.62 -6.21
C VAL A 25 -20.85 12.16 -6.30
N GLN A 26 -21.13 12.87 -5.20
CA GLN A 26 -21.06 14.34 -5.20
C GLN A 26 -19.64 14.86 -5.43
N ILE A 27 -18.62 14.22 -4.84
CA ILE A 27 -17.22 14.59 -5.10
C ILE A 27 -16.86 14.36 -6.57
N VAL A 28 -17.24 13.21 -7.16
CA VAL A 28 -16.97 12.91 -8.58
C VAL A 28 -17.63 13.94 -9.49
N LYS A 29 -18.87 14.33 -9.20
CA LYS A 29 -19.55 15.42 -9.93
C LYS A 29 -18.82 16.74 -9.80
N LYS A 30 -18.28 17.03 -8.61
CA LYS A 30 -17.45 18.22 -8.39
C LYS A 30 -16.17 18.18 -9.20
N CYS A 31 -15.45 17.05 -9.23
CA CYS A 31 -14.30 16.85 -10.11
C CYS A 31 -14.65 17.15 -11.57
N ARG A 32 -15.82 16.69 -12.04
CA ARG A 32 -16.30 16.95 -13.41
C ARG A 32 -16.47 18.45 -13.71
N GLU A 33 -17.02 19.23 -12.76
CA GLU A 33 -17.17 20.69 -12.92
C GLU A 33 -15.81 21.39 -13.17
N TYR A 34 -14.72 20.82 -12.65
CA TYR A 34 -13.36 21.32 -12.81
C TYR A 34 -12.55 20.58 -13.90
N GLY A 35 -13.17 19.68 -14.67
CA GLY A 35 -12.49 18.91 -15.71
C GLY A 35 -11.50 17.86 -15.20
N ILE A 36 -11.65 17.43 -13.95
CA ILE A 36 -10.81 16.41 -13.30
C ILE A 36 -11.39 15.02 -13.59
N SER A 37 -10.58 14.19 -14.25
CA SER A 37 -10.83 12.76 -14.40
C SER A 37 -10.51 12.02 -13.10
N VAL A 38 -11.27 10.96 -12.82
CA VAL A 38 -11.18 10.23 -11.55
C VAL A 38 -10.86 8.76 -11.83
N VAL A 39 -9.80 8.27 -11.20
CA VAL A 39 -9.57 6.84 -10.97
C VAL A 39 -10.06 6.53 -9.56
N ILE A 40 -10.91 5.50 -9.42
CA ILE A 40 -11.34 5.02 -8.11
C ILE A 40 -10.30 4.06 -7.58
N ASP A 41 -9.82 4.30 -6.37
CA ASP A 41 -8.83 3.47 -5.69
C ASP A 41 -9.47 2.84 -4.44
N PRO A 42 -9.82 1.54 -4.50
CA PRO A 42 -10.15 0.72 -3.34
C PRO A 42 -8.95 0.55 -2.39
N HIS A 43 -8.78 1.54 -1.52
CA HIS A 43 -7.58 1.73 -0.73
C HIS A 43 -7.55 0.88 0.55
N GLN A 44 -6.34 0.52 0.94
CA GLN A 44 -6.02 -0.11 2.22
C GLN A 44 -4.51 0.04 2.49
N ASP A 45 -4.17 0.15 3.77
CA ASP A 45 -2.86 -0.20 4.29
C ASP A 45 -3.01 -1.19 5.45
N ALA A 46 -2.10 -2.16 5.52
CA ALA A 46 -2.06 -3.14 6.60
C ALA A 46 -3.42 -3.75 6.95
N TRP A 47 -4.26 -4.01 5.95
CA TRP A 47 -5.61 -4.58 6.03
C TRP A 47 -6.72 -3.70 6.63
N CYS A 48 -6.58 -3.16 7.85
CA CYS A 48 -7.60 -2.36 8.52
C CYS A 48 -7.08 -1.52 9.71
N ARG A 49 -7.92 -0.64 10.26
CA ARG A 49 -7.57 0.21 11.43
C ARG A 49 -7.21 -0.52 12.71
N TRP A 50 -7.70 -1.74 12.93
CA TRP A 50 -7.36 -2.53 14.12
C TRP A 50 -6.09 -3.35 13.94
N THR A 51 -5.60 -3.45 12.70
CA THR A 51 -4.32 -4.06 12.37
C THR A 51 -3.23 -3.02 12.15
N GLY A 52 -3.54 -1.73 12.35
CA GLY A 52 -2.58 -0.64 12.31
C GLY A 52 -2.45 0.05 10.95
N GLY A 53 -3.46 -0.07 10.11
CA GLY A 53 -3.63 0.73 8.90
C GLY A 53 -5.10 1.10 8.65
N ASP A 54 -5.65 0.79 7.47
CA ASP A 54 -7.00 1.15 7.02
C ASP A 54 -7.47 0.18 5.93
N GLY A 55 -8.65 0.40 5.34
CA GLY A 55 -9.15 -0.44 4.25
C GLY A 55 -10.35 -1.31 4.64
N ALA A 56 -10.13 -2.52 5.12
CA ALA A 56 -11.19 -3.51 5.34
C ALA A 56 -12.06 -3.24 6.58
N PRO A 57 -13.37 -3.54 6.54
CA PRO A 57 -14.27 -3.33 7.68
C PRO A 57 -13.97 -4.29 8.84
N ARG A 58 -14.27 -3.83 10.06
CA ARG A 58 -14.14 -4.58 11.31
C ARG A 58 -14.67 -6.01 11.24
N TRP A 59 -15.83 -6.18 10.62
CA TRP A 59 -16.53 -7.46 10.59
C TRP A 59 -15.70 -8.55 9.89
N THR A 60 -14.73 -8.20 9.04
CA THR A 60 -13.84 -9.17 8.39
C THR A 60 -13.02 -9.96 9.41
N LEU A 61 -12.48 -9.27 10.41
CA LEU A 61 -11.76 -9.86 11.55
C LEU A 61 -12.71 -10.71 12.40
N GLU A 62 -13.87 -10.14 12.76
CA GLU A 62 -14.85 -10.81 13.64
C GLU A 62 -15.42 -12.09 13.02
N LYS A 63 -15.59 -12.13 11.69
CA LYS A 63 -16.05 -13.33 10.97
C LYS A 63 -15.05 -14.48 11.04
N LEU A 64 -13.76 -14.17 11.20
CA LEU A 64 -12.71 -15.15 11.46
C LEU A 64 -12.46 -15.39 12.95
N GLY A 65 -13.26 -14.77 13.82
CA GLY A 65 -13.17 -14.96 15.26
C GLY A 65 -12.11 -14.11 15.93
N LEU A 66 -11.49 -13.16 15.23
CA LEU A 66 -10.55 -12.22 15.84
C LEU A 66 -11.34 -11.15 16.60
N ASN A 67 -10.88 -10.82 17.80
CA ASN A 67 -11.36 -9.71 18.62
C ASN A 67 -10.50 -8.48 18.32
N PRO A 68 -10.99 -7.51 17.54
CA PRO A 68 -10.19 -6.36 17.11
C PRO A 68 -9.70 -5.50 18.28
N ASP A 69 -10.46 -5.48 19.38
CA ASP A 69 -10.13 -4.66 20.56
C ASP A 69 -8.99 -5.26 21.40
N ALA A 70 -8.63 -6.52 21.17
CA ALA A 70 -7.56 -7.22 21.88
C ALA A 70 -6.22 -7.21 21.12
N LEU A 71 -6.20 -6.81 19.84
CA LEU A 71 -5.03 -6.99 18.96
C LEU A 71 -3.82 -6.19 19.42
N SER A 72 -4.01 -4.91 19.74
CA SER A 72 -2.91 -4.06 20.18
C SER A 72 -2.40 -4.44 21.57
N GLU A 73 -3.31 -4.76 22.50
CA GLU A 73 -2.94 -5.21 23.84
C GLU A 73 -2.13 -6.51 23.82
N ALA A 74 -2.51 -7.46 22.96
CA ALA A 74 -1.76 -8.70 22.77
C ALA A 74 -0.42 -8.49 22.05
N GLY A 75 -0.08 -7.26 21.64
CA GLY A 75 1.18 -6.96 20.94
C GLY A 75 1.24 -7.51 19.52
N VAL A 76 0.08 -7.82 18.90
CA VAL A 76 0.02 -8.30 17.51
C VAL A 76 -0.37 -7.22 16.49
N ALA A 77 -0.52 -5.97 16.94
CA ALA A 77 -0.70 -4.81 16.07
C ALA A 77 -0.19 -3.54 16.77
N MET A 78 0.68 -2.78 16.11
CA MET A 78 1.11 -1.47 16.57
C MET A 78 0.11 -0.43 16.07
N LEU A 79 -0.61 0.20 17.00
CA LEU A 79 -1.58 1.25 16.68
C LEU A 79 -1.07 2.60 17.19
N HIS A 80 -1.21 3.65 16.38
CA HIS A 80 -0.82 5.02 16.76
C HIS A 80 -1.49 5.45 18.08
N GLN A 81 -2.81 5.27 18.21
CA GLN A 81 -3.56 5.64 19.42
C GLN A 81 -3.16 4.86 20.69
N ALA A 82 -2.50 3.71 20.56
CA ALA A 82 -2.01 2.92 21.69
C ALA A 82 -0.56 3.27 22.06
N ASN A 83 0.20 3.79 21.10
CA ASN A 83 1.64 4.07 21.19
C ASN A 83 1.86 5.57 20.91
N LEU A 84 1.73 6.37 21.96
CA LEU A 84 1.68 7.84 21.85
C LEU A 84 3.02 8.52 22.16
N ALA A 85 4.09 7.76 22.44
CA ALA A 85 5.38 8.39 22.70
C ALA A 85 5.99 8.86 21.38
N ASP A 86 6.28 10.15 21.31
CA ASP A 86 6.87 10.81 20.14
C ASP A 86 8.40 10.79 20.17
N ASP A 87 8.99 10.52 21.33
CA ASP A 87 10.43 10.43 21.52
C ASP A 87 10.80 9.01 21.98
N GLU A 88 11.73 8.39 21.24
CA GLU A 88 12.23 7.05 21.52
C GLU A 88 13.09 6.99 22.78
N ASP A 89 13.70 8.11 23.20
CA ASP A 89 14.49 8.19 24.43
C ASP A 89 13.61 8.32 25.70
N GLU A 90 12.40 8.88 25.56
CA GLU A 90 11.47 9.06 26.70
C GLU A 90 10.77 7.75 27.10
N ASP A 91 10.15 7.06 26.13
CA ASP A 91 9.50 5.77 26.33
C ASP A 91 9.72 4.87 25.10
N PRO A 92 10.88 4.18 25.03
CA PRO A 92 11.18 3.33 23.88
C PRO A 92 10.18 2.18 23.73
N LYS A 93 9.49 1.76 24.80
CA LYS A 93 8.46 0.72 24.71
C LYS A 93 7.21 1.27 24.01
N ARG A 94 6.79 2.50 24.30
CA ARG A 94 5.58 3.11 23.69
C ARG A 94 5.86 4.00 22.47
N PHE A 95 7.13 4.13 22.07
CA PHE A 95 7.51 4.87 20.87
C PHE A 95 6.81 4.32 19.62
N TYR A 96 6.23 5.20 18.82
CA TYR A 96 5.61 4.87 17.53
C TYR A 96 6.45 5.48 16.40
N PRO A 97 7.28 4.64 15.74
CA PRO A 97 8.09 5.10 14.62
C PRO A 97 7.21 5.58 13.47
N HIS A 98 7.72 6.55 12.72
CA HIS A 98 7.12 6.97 11.47
C HIS A 98 7.09 5.80 10.49
N MET A 99 6.07 5.72 9.63
CA MET A 99 5.98 4.66 8.60
C MET A 99 6.00 3.23 9.17
N VAL A 100 5.54 2.97 10.39
CA VAL A 100 5.60 1.62 10.99
C VAL A 100 4.54 0.65 10.45
N TRP A 101 3.56 1.12 9.68
CA TRP A 101 2.49 0.29 9.14
C TRP A 101 2.95 -0.92 8.30
N PRO A 102 4.08 -0.91 7.57
CA PRO A 102 4.56 -2.10 6.88
C PRO A 102 4.90 -3.25 7.82
N THR A 103 5.41 -2.95 9.02
CA THR A 103 5.67 -3.96 10.05
C THR A 103 4.39 -4.70 10.43
N ASN A 104 3.26 -4.00 10.49
CA ASN A 104 1.97 -4.62 10.82
C ASN A 104 1.52 -5.64 9.79
N ASN A 105 1.88 -5.51 8.49
CA ASN A 105 1.53 -6.50 7.46
C ASN A 105 2.09 -7.90 7.78
N PHE A 106 3.19 -7.98 8.54
CA PHE A 106 3.81 -9.23 8.94
C PHE A 106 3.35 -9.76 10.31
N MET A 107 2.66 -8.92 11.09
CA MET A 107 2.10 -9.32 12.36
C MET A 107 0.85 -10.16 12.17
N TYR A 108 0.53 -10.98 13.18
CA TYR A 108 -0.48 -12.03 13.11
C TYR A 108 -1.79 -11.64 12.40
N PRO A 109 -2.50 -10.56 12.77
CA PRO A 109 -3.83 -10.32 12.24
C PRO A 109 -3.79 -9.93 10.75
N ALA A 110 -2.98 -8.95 10.34
CA ALA A 110 -2.91 -8.55 8.92
C ALA A 110 -2.41 -9.71 8.04
N ALA A 111 -1.31 -10.36 8.43
CA ALA A 111 -0.76 -11.48 7.68
C ALA A 111 -1.76 -12.66 7.56
N THR A 112 -2.52 -12.94 8.63
CA THR A 112 -3.56 -13.97 8.62
C THR A 112 -4.70 -13.60 7.68
N MET A 113 -5.13 -12.33 7.69
CA MET A 113 -6.18 -11.86 6.79
C MET A 113 -5.74 -11.94 5.33
N TRP A 114 -4.52 -11.51 4.99
CA TRP A 114 -3.97 -11.64 3.64
C TRP A 114 -3.86 -13.09 3.18
N ALA A 115 -3.32 -13.96 4.03
CA ALA A 115 -3.14 -15.36 3.69
C ALA A 115 -4.48 -16.06 3.45
N ILE A 116 -5.50 -15.77 4.25
CA ILE A 116 -6.85 -16.30 4.06
C ILE A 116 -7.54 -15.65 2.85
N PHE A 117 -7.43 -14.32 2.69
CA PHE A 117 -8.08 -13.58 1.61
C PHE A 117 -7.63 -14.06 0.23
N PHE A 118 -6.33 -14.26 0.03
CA PHE A 118 -5.81 -14.71 -1.27
C PHE A 118 -5.78 -16.23 -1.41
N ALA A 119 -5.38 -16.95 -0.35
CA ALA A 119 -5.04 -18.37 -0.44
C ALA A 119 -5.71 -19.23 0.65
N GLY A 120 -6.87 -18.80 1.15
CA GLY A 120 -7.64 -19.50 2.17
C GLY A 120 -8.02 -20.93 1.76
N GLU A 121 -8.25 -21.18 0.49
CA GLU A 121 -8.54 -22.51 -0.04
C GLU A 121 -7.34 -23.47 0.03
N ASP A 122 -6.13 -22.92 -0.07
CA ASP A 122 -4.88 -23.69 -0.12
C ASP A 122 -4.25 -23.88 1.26
N TYR A 123 -4.14 -22.80 2.04
CA TYR A 123 -3.47 -22.80 3.35
C TYR A 123 -4.45 -22.84 4.54
N ALA A 124 -5.72 -22.53 4.34
CA ALA A 124 -6.72 -22.52 5.42
C ALA A 124 -8.03 -23.24 5.05
N PRO A 125 -8.00 -24.45 4.45
CA PRO A 125 -9.20 -25.12 3.92
C PRO A 125 -10.27 -25.42 4.98
N LYS A 126 -9.89 -25.52 6.26
CA LYS A 126 -10.82 -25.73 7.38
C LYS A 126 -11.43 -24.43 7.91
N THR A 127 -10.89 -23.28 7.52
CA THR A 127 -11.34 -21.98 7.98
C THR A 127 -12.51 -21.52 7.12
N LYS A 128 -13.70 -21.47 7.73
CA LYS A 128 -14.95 -21.22 7.02
C LYS A 128 -15.79 -20.14 7.69
N ILE A 129 -16.57 -19.42 6.88
CA ILE A 129 -17.63 -18.52 7.34
C ILE A 129 -18.96 -19.12 6.88
N GLY A 130 -19.68 -19.75 7.83
CA GLY A 130 -20.75 -20.67 7.46
C GLY A 130 -20.18 -21.90 6.74
N ASP A 131 -20.69 -22.21 5.56
CA ASP A 131 -20.25 -23.37 4.77
C ASP A 131 -19.18 -23.05 3.72
N GLU A 132 -18.91 -21.75 3.50
CA GLU A 132 -17.98 -21.22 2.49
C GLU A 132 -16.56 -21.09 3.07
N ASN A 133 -15.52 -21.32 2.25
CA ASN A 133 -14.16 -20.99 2.64
C ASN A 133 -14.06 -19.48 2.94
N ALA A 134 -13.36 -19.12 4.00
CA ALA A 134 -13.31 -17.72 4.44
C ALA A 134 -12.70 -16.78 3.39
N GLY A 135 -11.71 -17.22 2.61
CA GLY A 135 -11.10 -16.44 1.53
C GLY A 135 -12.10 -16.10 0.43
N ALA A 136 -12.78 -17.12 -0.11
CA ALA A 136 -13.86 -16.93 -1.09
C ALA A 136 -14.95 -15.99 -0.57
N TYR A 137 -15.38 -16.18 0.69
CA TYR A 137 -16.39 -15.32 1.32
C TYR A 137 -15.95 -13.85 1.33
N LEU A 138 -14.72 -13.56 1.79
CA LEU A 138 -14.20 -12.21 1.88
C LEU A 138 -14.03 -11.57 0.49
N ARG A 139 -13.43 -12.27 -0.47
CA ARG A 139 -13.28 -11.77 -1.86
C ARG A 139 -14.64 -11.47 -2.50
N ARG A 140 -15.65 -12.34 -2.31
CA ARG A 140 -17.01 -12.11 -2.81
C ARG A 140 -17.65 -10.83 -2.24
N HIS A 141 -17.45 -10.56 -0.96
CA HIS A 141 -17.98 -9.33 -0.34
C HIS A 141 -17.22 -8.08 -0.77
N TYR A 142 -15.89 -8.17 -0.89
CA TYR A 142 -15.06 -7.11 -1.45
C TYR A 142 -15.52 -6.73 -2.88
N TYR A 143 -15.69 -7.71 -3.77
CA TYR A 143 -16.22 -7.49 -5.12
C TYR A 143 -17.61 -6.85 -5.11
N GLY A 144 -18.47 -7.27 -4.18
CA GLY A 144 -19.80 -6.69 -4.00
C GLY A 144 -19.75 -5.22 -3.61
N ALA A 145 -18.86 -4.83 -2.69
CA ALA A 145 -18.68 -3.44 -2.28
C ALA A 145 -18.17 -2.56 -3.43
N VAL A 146 -17.13 -3.01 -4.16
CA VAL A 146 -16.61 -2.31 -5.35
C VAL A 146 -17.69 -2.20 -6.44
N SER A 147 -18.44 -3.27 -6.69
CA SER A 147 -19.56 -3.25 -7.66
C SER A 147 -20.68 -2.30 -7.25
N ALA A 148 -20.97 -2.17 -5.96
CA ALA A 148 -21.98 -1.24 -5.45
C ALA A 148 -21.60 0.22 -5.71
N LEU A 149 -20.31 0.57 -5.58
CA LEU A 149 -19.81 1.89 -5.95
C LEU A 149 -19.81 2.08 -7.48
N ALA A 150 -19.39 1.07 -8.25
CA ALA A 150 -19.43 1.12 -9.71
C ALA A 150 -20.85 1.35 -10.25
N GLU A 151 -21.87 0.71 -9.67
CA GLU A 151 -23.28 0.96 -10.01
C GLU A 151 -23.68 2.43 -9.78
N ALA A 152 -23.23 3.04 -8.69
CA ALA A 152 -23.55 4.43 -8.36
C ALA A 152 -22.84 5.44 -9.27
N LEU A 153 -21.68 5.07 -9.82
CA LEU A 153 -20.85 5.93 -10.67
C LEU A 153 -21.04 5.70 -12.18
N LYS A 154 -21.86 4.74 -12.60
CA LYS A 154 -21.97 4.31 -14.01
C LYS A 154 -22.35 5.39 -15.01
N ASP A 155 -23.04 6.44 -14.56
CA ASP A 155 -23.50 7.55 -15.40
C ASP A 155 -22.53 8.76 -15.37
N GLU A 156 -21.38 8.65 -14.67
CA GLU A 156 -20.41 9.74 -14.52
C GLU A 156 -19.23 9.59 -15.51
N PRO A 157 -19.18 10.39 -16.60
CA PRO A 157 -18.24 10.18 -17.70
C PRO A 157 -16.79 10.57 -17.38
N ASN A 158 -16.54 11.26 -16.26
CA ASN A 158 -15.20 11.60 -15.80
C ASN A 158 -14.58 10.50 -14.93
N VAL A 159 -15.31 9.42 -14.64
CA VAL A 159 -14.72 8.22 -14.01
C VAL A 159 -14.06 7.39 -15.11
N LEU A 160 -12.72 7.34 -15.08
CA LEU A 160 -11.94 6.57 -16.06
C LEU A 160 -12.05 5.06 -15.81
N GLY A 161 -12.12 4.68 -14.54
CA GLY A 161 -12.01 3.30 -14.15
C GLY A 161 -11.74 3.09 -12.67
N PHE A 162 -11.39 1.85 -12.35
CA PHE A 162 -11.16 1.37 -11.00
C PHE A 162 -9.81 0.68 -10.93
N GLU A 163 -9.07 1.00 -9.89
CA GLU A 163 -8.00 0.14 -9.42
C GLU A 163 -8.58 -1.12 -8.76
N THR A 164 -7.81 -2.21 -8.82
CA THR A 164 -8.25 -3.48 -8.25
C THR A 164 -8.17 -3.51 -6.74
N MET A 165 -7.14 -2.90 -6.14
CA MET A 165 -6.87 -2.76 -4.70
C MET A 165 -5.51 -2.10 -4.53
N ASN A 166 -5.40 -1.14 -3.60
CA ASN A 166 -4.12 -0.55 -3.21
C ASN A 166 -3.16 -1.60 -2.61
N GLU A 167 -1.90 -1.59 -3.06
CA GLU A 167 -0.77 -2.40 -2.55
C GLU A 167 -1.13 -3.78 -1.96
N PRO A 168 -1.70 -4.71 -2.75
CA PRO A 168 -2.16 -6.00 -2.22
C PRO A 168 -1.01 -6.81 -1.62
N ASN A 169 -1.07 -7.11 -0.33
CA ASN A 169 0.06 -7.73 0.38
C ASN A 169 0.00 -9.27 0.38
N MET A 170 1.16 -9.91 0.39
CA MET A 170 1.29 -11.38 0.40
C MET A 170 1.17 -12.00 1.80
N GLY A 171 1.21 -11.21 2.87
CA GLY A 171 1.22 -11.68 4.25
C GLY A 171 2.42 -12.61 4.50
N TRP A 172 2.15 -13.87 4.84
CA TRP A 172 3.21 -14.88 5.02
C TRP A 172 3.42 -15.80 3.82
N ILE A 173 2.69 -15.62 2.72
CA ILE A 173 2.77 -16.49 1.55
C ILE A 173 4.09 -16.23 0.80
N GLY A 174 4.81 -17.29 0.41
CA GLY A 174 6.06 -17.18 -0.37
C GLY A 174 7.30 -16.83 0.44
N ARG A 175 7.18 -16.85 1.77
CA ARG A 175 8.23 -16.42 2.70
C ARG A 175 9.36 -17.45 2.83
N ASP A 176 10.60 -17.07 2.54
CA ASP A 176 11.74 -18.02 2.51
C ASP A 176 12.35 -18.28 3.89
N LEU A 177 12.22 -17.31 4.79
CA LEU A 177 12.79 -17.37 6.14
C LEU A 177 12.15 -18.46 7.02
N GLY A 178 10.96 -18.95 6.65
CA GLY A 178 10.11 -19.81 7.46
C GLY A 178 9.40 -19.05 8.59
N LEU A 179 8.63 -19.76 9.41
CA LEU A 179 7.79 -19.14 10.44
C LEU A 179 8.50 -18.79 11.75
N ASP A 180 9.70 -19.30 11.98
CA ASP A 180 10.45 -19.12 13.24
C ASP A 180 11.48 -17.98 13.20
N LYS A 181 11.44 -17.14 12.16
CA LYS A 181 12.32 -15.98 12.01
C LYS A 181 11.53 -14.75 11.55
N TYR A 182 11.83 -13.57 12.08
CA TYR A 182 11.37 -12.31 11.50
C TYR A 182 12.33 -11.85 10.40
N ASP A 183 11.87 -10.97 9.51
CA ASP A 183 12.73 -10.33 8.52
C ASP A 183 13.43 -9.11 9.14
N ALA A 184 14.75 -9.06 9.03
CA ALA A 184 15.58 -7.99 9.58
C ALA A 184 16.10 -7.03 8.49
N SER A 185 15.55 -7.08 7.27
CA SER A 185 15.98 -6.25 6.14
C SER A 185 15.60 -4.77 6.31
N GLN A 186 14.41 -4.49 6.86
CA GLN A 186 13.87 -3.16 7.14
C GLN A 186 13.24 -3.11 8.55
N PRO A 187 14.04 -3.31 9.62
CA PRO A 187 13.49 -3.53 10.95
C PRO A 187 12.99 -2.23 11.56
N LEU A 188 11.67 -2.11 11.75
CA LEU A 188 11.00 -0.93 12.31
C LEU A 188 9.90 -1.34 13.28
N GLY A 189 9.78 -0.69 14.43
CA GLY A 189 8.82 -1.08 15.47
C GLY A 189 9.16 -2.45 16.07
N TYR A 190 8.14 -3.18 16.54
CA TYR A 190 8.30 -4.52 17.11
C TYR A 190 8.52 -5.57 16.03
N GLN A 191 9.55 -6.39 16.22
CA GLN A 191 9.97 -7.40 15.25
C GLN A 191 9.69 -8.81 15.76
N ALA A 192 8.58 -9.40 15.33
CA ALA A 192 8.17 -10.76 15.71
C ALA A 192 8.17 -11.69 14.49
N SER A 193 8.67 -12.91 14.65
CA SER A 193 8.47 -13.96 13.65
C SER A 193 6.98 -14.32 13.56
N PRO A 194 6.53 -14.91 12.43
CA PRO A 194 5.17 -15.43 12.33
C PRO A 194 4.78 -16.33 13.51
N TRP A 195 5.71 -17.20 13.95
CA TRP A 195 5.51 -18.08 15.10
C TRP A 195 5.40 -17.34 16.43
N GLU A 196 6.22 -16.32 16.66
CA GLU A 196 6.11 -15.45 17.84
C GLU A 196 4.78 -14.69 17.83
N SER A 197 4.35 -14.18 16.68
CA SER A 197 3.06 -13.52 16.55
C SER A 197 1.86 -14.46 16.78
N MET A 198 1.95 -15.73 16.35
CA MET A 198 0.95 -16.77 16.67
C MET A 198 0.91 -17.07 18.17
N GLN A 199 2.07 -17.12 18.84
CA GLN A 199 2.13 -17.31 20.29
C GLN A 199 1.49 -16.13 21.04
N LEU A 200 1.78 -14.88 20.61
CA LEU A 200 1.17 -13.67 21.15
C LEU A 200 -0.36 -13.69 20.98
N ALA A 201 -0.86 -13.99 19.77
CA ALA A 201 -2.28 -14.09 19.49
C ALA A 201 -3.03 -15.08 20.42
N ASN A 202 -2.35 -16.16 20.82
CA ASN A 202 -2.91 -17.20 21.69
C ASN A 202 -2.69 -16.94 23.20
N GLY A 203 -2.20 -15.77 23.59
CA GLY A 203 -2.08 -15.36 25.00
C GLY A 203 -0.72 -15.66 25.64
N ASN A 204 0.30 -16.05 24.88
CA ASN A 204 1.65 -16.19 25.45
C ASN A 204 2.35 -14.84 25.47
N SER A 205 3.19 -14.62 26.49
CA SER A 205 4.14 -13.52 26.47
C SER A 205 5.38 -13.92 25.69
N VAL A 206 5.84 -13.02 24.82
CA VAL A 206 7.03 -13.22 23.98
C VAL A 206 7.90 -11.98 24.05
N THR A 207 9.21 -12.17 24.19
CA THR A 207 10.19 -11.08 24.15
C THR A 207 10.73 -10.90 22.73
N VAL A 208 10.52 -9.73 22.15
CA VAL A 208 10.92 -9.42 20.76
C VAL A 208 11.82 -8.19 20.70
N ALA A 209 12.60 -8.06 19.63
CA ALA A 209 13.38 -6.86 19.37
C ALA A 209 12.45 -5.68 18.98
N LYS A 210 12.87 -4.45 19.29
CA LYS A 210 12.22 -3.23 18.83
C LYS A 210 13.23 -2.28 18.20
N TYR A 211 12.82 -1.66 17.11
CA TYR A 211 13.60 -0.68 16.37
C TYR A 211 12.82 0.64 16.24
N GLY A 212 13.55 1.75 16.26
CA GLY A 212 13.05 3.11 16.14
C GLY A 212 13.41 3.76 14.80
N GLU A 213 13.54 5.07 14.80
CA GLU A 213 13.83 5.84 13.57
C GLU A 213 15.16 5.41 12.94
N ALA A 214 15.22 5.47 11.61
CA ALA A 214 16.39 5.05 10.82
C ALA A 214 16.92 3.65 11.22
N TYR A 215 16.04 2.76 11.69
CA TYR A 215 16.35 1.41 12.17
C TYR A 215 17.27 1.36 13.40
N GLY A 216 17.20 2.37 14.27
CA GLY A 216 17.89 2.38 15.54
C GLY A 216 17.40 1.25 16.46
N TYR A 217 18.30 0.41 16.97
CA TYR A 217 17.91 -0.68 17.87
C TYR A 217 17.61 -0.15 19.28
N LEU A 218 16.36 -0.33 19.73
CA LEU A 218 15.87 0.20 21.02
C LEU A 218 15.95 -0.83 22.17
N GLY A 219 15.99 -2.13 21.84
CA GLY A 219 16.12 -3.18 22.85
C GLY A 219 15.24 -4.39 22.60
N HIS A 220 15.07 -5.21 23.64
CA HIS A 220 14.13 -6.33 23.66
C HIS A 220 13.05 -6.07 24.70
N TYR A 221 11.80 -6.33 24.35
CA TYR A 221 10.65 -6.07 25.21
C TYR A 221 9.71 -7.27 25.23
N ALA A 222 9.23 -7.62 26.43
CA ALA A 222 8.16 -8.57 26.61
C ALA A 222 6.84 -7.95 26.13
N LEU A 223 6.17 -8.64 25.21
CA LEU A 223 4.82 -8.35 24.74
C LEU A 223 3.82 -9.31 25.39
N ASN A 224 2.55 -8.90 25.41
CA ASN A 224 1.41 -9.66 25.96
C ASN A 224 1.60 -10.19 27.40
N GLU A 225 2.11 -9.34 28.30
CA GLU A 225 2.32 -9.68 29.72
C GLU A 225 0.99 -9.97 30.46
N ASN A 226 -0.14 -9.48 29.93
CA ASN A 226 -1.48 -9.73 30.44
C ASN A 226 -2.09 -11.07 29.98
N HIS A 227 -1.39 -11.83 29.13
CA HIS A 227 -1.87 -13.08 28.56
C HIS A 227 -3.20 -12.96 27.79
N THR A 228 -3.40 -11.82 27.13
CA THR A 228 -4.58 -11.48 26.35
C THR A 228 -4.64 -12.36 25.10
N LYS A 229 -5.77 -13.06 24.93
CA LYS A 229 -6.07 -13.83 23.73
C LYS A 229 -6.83 -12.97 22.74
N VAL A 230 -6.49 -13.09 21.46
CA VAL A 230 -7.11 -12.28 20.41
C VAL A 230 -8.34 -12.92 19.78
N PHE A 231 -8.78 -14.08 20.26
CA PHE A 231 -9.95 -14.77 19.70
C PHE A 231 -11.21 -14.51 20.52
N LEU A 232 -12.31 -14.23 19.83
CA LEU A 232 -13.65 -14.14 20.41
C LEU A 232 -14.06 -15.47 21.08
N PRO A 233 -14.98 -15.43 22.07
CA PRO A 233 -15.46 -16.65 22.72
C PRO A 233 -15.99 -17.68 21.72
N GLY A 234 -15.49 -18.92 21.82
CA GLY A 234 -15.87 -20.02 20.93
C GLY A 234 -15.02 -20.13 19.65
N TYR A 235 -14.12 -19.18 19.40
CA TYR A 235 -13.18 -19.23 18.28
C TYR A 235 -11.80 -19.67 18.74
N ARG A 236 -11.02 -20.19 17.78
CA ARG A 236 -9.63 -20.62 17.95
C ARG A 236 -8.81 -20.11 16.76
N ASP A 237 -7.50 -20.18 16.90
CA ASP A 237 -6.55 -19.86 15.85
C ASP A 237 -6.81 -20.70 14.58
N PRO A 238 -7.08 -20.07 13.43
CA PRO A 238 -7.18 -20.76 12.15
C PRO A 238 -5.96 -21.65 11.84
N TRP A 239 -4.77 -21.23 12.26
CA TRP A 239 -3.53 -21.97 12.01
C TRP A 239 -3.36 -23.17 12.94
N TYR A 240 -3.98 -23.15 14.13
CA TYR A 240 -4.13 -24.35 14.95
C TYR A 240 -5.01 -25.38 14.24
N ASP A 241 -6.19 -24.94 13.78
CA ASP A 241 -7.16 -25.84 13.14
C ASP A 241 -6.63 -26.45 11.84
N ASN A 242 -5.82 -25.70 11.09
CA ASN A 242 -5.12 -26.16 9.88
C ASN A 242 -3.79 -26.89 10.16
N GLY A 243 -3.44 -27.10 11.43
CA GLY A 243 -2.34 -27.95 11.87
C GLY A 243 -0.95 -27.38 11.57
N VAL A 244 -0.81 -26.05 11.65
CA VAL A 244 0.49 -25.36 11.56
C VAL A 244 1.28 -25.53 12.85
N TRP A 245 0.57 -25.52 13.98
CA TRP A 245 1.12 -25.70 15.32
C TRP A 245 0.15 -26.51 16.19
N ASP A 246 0.65 -27.06 17.30
CA ASP A 246 -0.15 -27.76 18.32
C ASP A 246 0.48 -27.59 19.71
N TYR A 247 -0.15 -28.12 20.76
CA TYR A 247 0.43 -28.19 22.09
C TYR A 247 1.27 -29.45 22.26
N ASP A 248 2.39 -29.34 22.98
CA ASP A 248 3.17 -30.50 23.43
C ASP A 248 2.51 -31.20 24.63
N ALA A 249 3.14 -32.27 25.11
CA ALA A 249 2.63 -33.06 26.24
C ALA A 249 2.50 -32.26 27.56
N ASN A 250 3.16 -31.10 27.67
CA ASN A 250 3.10 -30.21 28.83
C ASN A 250 2.14 -29.03 28.63
N GLY A 251 1.41 -28.99 27.51
CA GLY A 251 0.52 -27.88 27.18
C GLY A 251 1.25 -26.64 26.66
N LYS A 252 2.51 -26.74 26.24
CA LYS A 252 3.25 -25.63 25.62
C LYS A 252 3.05 -25.64 24.11
N MET A 253 2.80 -24.47 23.52
CA MET A 253 2.70 -24.31 22.07
C MET A 253 3.99 -24.77 21.35
N ARG A 254 3.83 -25.53 20.26
CA ARG A 254 4.91 -26.07 19.43
C ARG A 254 4.57 -25.93 17.95
N LEU A 255 5.45 -25.26 17.22
CA LEU A 255 5.40 -25.16 15.76
C LEU A 255 5.60 -26.55 15.12
N LEU A 256 4.70 -26.95 14.23
CA LEU A 256 4.78 -28.24 13.52
C LEU A 256 5.28 -28.08 12.09
N LYS A 257 4.89 -27.00 11.41
CA LYS A 257 5.17 -26.78 9.99
C LYS A 257 5.89 -25.45 9.76
N LYS A 258 7.22 -25.46 9.86
CA LYS A 258 8.06 -24.26 9.71
C LYS A 258 7.98 -23.59 8.34
N ARG A 259 7.72 -24.35 7.28
CA ARG A 259 7.68 -23.90 5.88
C ARG A 259 6.26 -24.02 5.31
N TYR A 260 5.26 -23.70 6.13
CA TYR A 260 3.85 -23.96 5.78
C TYR A 260 3.35 -23.10 4.62
N PHE A 261 3.82 -21.85 4.53
CA PHE A 261 3.39 -20.86 3.55
C PHE A 261 4.33 -20.70 2.36
N ASP A 262 5.33 -21.56 2.23
CA ASP A 262 6.15 -21.63 1.02
C ASP A 262 5.25 -21.79 -0.20
N LEU A 263 5.55 -21.02 -1.25
CA LEU A 263 5.05 -21.33 -2.58
C LEU A 263 5.70 -22.64 -3.04
N LYS A 264 4.96 -23.49 -3.74
CA LYS A 264 5.58 -24.72 -4.30
C LYS A 264 6.59 -24.31 -5.37
N THR A 265 7.58 -25.16 -5.60
CA THR A 265 8.59 -24.94 -6.66
C THR A 265 7.89 -24.61 -7.98
N GLU A 266 8.29 -23.51 -8.63
CA GLU A 266 7.73 -22.94 -9.88
C GLU A 266 6.41 -22.16 -9.76
N GLU A 267 5.81 -22.03 -8.56
CA GLU A 267 4.61 -21.20 -8.39
C GLU A 267 4.96 -19.72 -8.19
N ASP A 268 4.26 -18.85 -8.91
CA ASP A 268 4.29 -17.40 -8.76
C ASP A 268 3.00 -16.92 -8.05
N PHE A 269 3.15 -16.04 -7.06
CA PHE A 269 2.02 -15.54 -6.28
C PHE A 269 1.02 -14.77 -7.16
N GLN A 270 1.53 -13.94 -8.08
CA GLN A 270 0.66 -13.11 -8.90
C GLN A 270 -0.16 -13.97 -9.87
N ALA A 271 0.51 -14.88 -10.57
CA ALA A 271 -0.15 -15.80 -11.49
C ALA A 271 -1.21 -16.66 -10.77
N ARG A 272 -0.94 -17.12 -9.54
CA ARG A 272 -1.85 -18.01 -8.81
C ARG A 272 -3.00 -17.27 -8.13
N TYR A 273 -2.75 -16.13 -7.49
CA TYR A 273 -3.71 -15.47 -6.61
C TYR A 273 -4.14 -14.07 -7.09
N MET A 274 -3.22 -13.28 -7.65
CA MET A 274 -3.56 -11.95 -8.16
C MET A 274 -4.36 -12.00 -9.45
N ARG A 275 -4.00 -12.86 -10.41
CA ARG A 275 -4.71 -13.00 -11.69
C ARG A 275 -6.20 -13.32 -11.49
N PRO A 276 -6.60 -14.34 -10.69
CA PRO A 276 -8.02 -14.57 -10.39
C PRO A 276 -8.67 -13.38 -9.67
N PHE A 277 -7.92 -12.69 -8.79
CA PHE A 277 -8.42 -11.54 -8.07
C PHE A 277 -8.71 -10.35 -8.99
N TRP A 278 -7.77 -9.95 -9.84
CA TRP A 278 -7.93 -8.91 -10.86
C TRP A 278 -9.12 -9.20 -11.78
N LYS A 279 -9.27 -10.47 -12.19
CA LYS A 279 -10.43 -10.91 -12.97
C LYS A 279 -11.74 -10.71 -12.21
N GLY A 280 -11.79 -11.10 -10.94
CA GLY A 280 -12.99 -10.93 -10.10
C GLY A 280 -13.41 -9.47 -9.94
N VAL A 281 -12.46 -8.56 -9.70
CA VAL A 281 -12.74 -7.11 -9.63
C VAL A 281 -13.19 -6.58 -10.98
N THR A 282 -12.51 -6.97 -12.07
CA THR A 282 -12.87 -6.60 -13.45
C THR A 282 -14.31 -6.97 -13.77
N GLU A 283 -14.71 -8.22 -13.50
CA GLU A 283 -16.07 -8.70 -13.74
C GLU A 283 -17.10 -7.93 -12.91
N ALA A 284 -16.80 -7.66 -11.64
CA ALA A 284 -17.68 -6.95 -10.72
C ALA A 284 -17.91 -5.48 -11.13
N VAL A 285 -16.86 -4.80 -11.60
CA VAL A 285 -16.92 -3.40 -12.10
C VAL A 285 -17.60 -3.36 -13.46
N ARG A 286 -17.16 -4.18 -14.42
CA ARG A 286 -17.66 -4.12 -15.81
C ARG A 286 -19.06 -4.69 -15.99
N ALA A 287 -19.57 -5.46 -15.03
CA ALA A 287 -21.00 -5.74 -14.96
C ALA A 287 -21.85 -4.46 -14.84
N LYS A 288 -21.27 -3.37 -14.32
CA LYS A 288 -21.94 -2.06 -14.12
C LYS A 288 -21.49 -1.01 -15.12
N ILE A 289 -20.19 -0.97 -15.40
CA ILE A 289 -19.56 -0.04 -16.33
C ILE A 289 -18.77 -0.85 -17.36
N PRO A 290 -19.42 -1.37 -18.42
CA PRO A 290 -18.79 -2.30 -19.37
C PRO A 290 -17.46 -1.81 -19.95
N ASP A 291 -17.36 -0.49 -20.05
CA ASP A 291 -16.28 0.22 -20.70
C ASP A 291 -15.17 0.70 -19.76
N ALA A 292 -15.27 0.45 -18.44
CA ALA A 292 -14.30 0.90 -17.45
C ALA A 292 -12.87 0.38 -17.73
N ILE A 293 -11.89 1.28 -17.56
CA ILE A 293 -10.47 0.91 -17.49
C ILE A 293 -10.24 0.23 -16.14
N ILE A 294 -9.49 -0.88 -16.14
CA ILE A 294 -9.06 -1.54 -14.91
C ILE A 294 -7.59 -1.25 -14.69
N PHE A 295 -7.28 -0.64 -13.56
CA PHE A 295 -5.92 -0.34 -13.12
C PHE A 295 -5.45 -1.50 -12.23
N MET A 296 -4.43 -2.23 -12.66
CA MET A 296 -3.94 -3.42 -11.98
C MET A 296 -2.63 -3.09 -11.26
N GLY A 297 -2.66 -3.07 -9.94
CA GLY A 297 -1.48 -2.93 -9.10
C GLY A 297 -0.79 -4.28 -8.86
N PRO A 298 0.55 -4.35 -8.80
CA PRO A 298 1.27 -5.56 -8.41
C PRO A 298 1.02 -5.91 -6.95
N ALA A 299 1.12 -7.20 -6.61
CA ALA A 299 1.27 -7.60 -5.21
C ALA A 299 2.55 -7.00 -4.61
N LEU A 300 2.48 -6.63 -3.34
CA LEU A 300 3.60 -6.11 -2.56
C LEU A 300 4.26 -7.24 -1.77
N ASP A 301 5.48 -7.61 -2.16
CA ASP A 301 6.37 -8.49 -1.39
C ASP A 301 7.36 -7.63 -0.60
N MET A 302 7.09 -7.46 0.69
CA MET A 302 7.90 -6.63 1.58
C MET A 302 9.17 -7.35 2.09
N GLU A 303 9.27 -8.68 2.01
CA GLU A 303 10.48 -9.42 2.40
C GLU A 303 11.48 -9.49 1.23
N LYS A 304 10.96 -9.57 0.01
CA LYS A 304 11.75 -9.51 -1.21
C LYS A 304 11.08 -8.49 -2.13
N PRO A 305 11.53 -7.21 -2.14
CA PRO A 305 11.02 -6.20 -3.05
C PRO A 305 11.49 -6.48 -4.49
N ARG A 306 11.06 -7.63 -5.02
CA ARG A 306 11.25 -8.04 -6.40
C ARG A 306 10.34 -7.19 -7.24
N LEU A 307 10.87 -6.72 -8.36
CA LEU A 307 9.99 -6.15 -9.35
C LEU A 307 9.10 -7.27 -9.91
N HIS A 308 7.82 -7.15 -9.67
CA HIS A 308 6.85 -8.00 -10.33
C HIS A 308 6.61 -7.52 -11.76
N VAL A 309 6.81 -8.43 -12.71
CA VAL A 309 6.56 -8.20 -14.14
C VAL A 309 5.24 -8.87 -14.47
N ALA A 310 4.27 -8.06 -14.91
CA ALA A 310 2.99 -8.56 -15.37
C ALA A 310 3.15 -9.34 -16.67
N SER A 311 2.41 -10.43 -16.83
CA SER A 311 2.39 -11.23 -18.05
C SER A 311 1.11 -10.99 -18.86
N VAL A 312 1.16 -11.27 -20.17
CA VAL A 312 -0.03 -11.17 -21.05
C VAL A 312 -1.17 -12.08 -20.58
N GLU A 313 -0.84 -13.18 -19.90
CA GLU A 313 -1.83 -14.12 -19.37
C GLU A 313 -2.54 -13.61 -18.12
N ASP A 314 -2.01 -12.56 -17.48
CA ASP A 314 -2.60 -11.90 -16.33
C ASP A 314 -3.73 -10.94 -16.70
N ALA A 315 -3.74 -10.52 -17.97
CA ALA A 315 -4.71 -9.60 -18.53
C ALA A 315 -5.96 -10.34 -19.05
N PRO A 316 -7.19 -9.92 -18.68
CA PRO A 316 -8.38 -10.18 -19.48
C PRO A 316 -8.10 -9.88 -20.97
N SER A 317 -8.73 -10.62 -21.89
CA SER A 317 -8.44 -10.53 -23.34
C SER A 317 -8.88 -9.22 -24.03
N ASP A 318 -9.01 -8.13 -23.30
CA ASP A 318 -9.40 -6.81 -23.80
C ASP A 318 -8.27 -5.78 -23.63
N ASN A 319 -8.48 -4.62 -24.23
CA ASN A 319 -7.48 -3.57 -24.37
C ASN A 319 -7.68 -2.40 -23.37
N ARG A 320 -8.44 -2.59 -22.29
CA ARG A 320 -8.74 -1.53 -21.31
C ARG A 320 -8.19 -1.84 -19.93
N LEU A 321 -6.91 -2.18 -19.92
CA LEU A 321 -6.12 -2.46 -18.74
C LEU A 321 -4.98 -1.46 -18.67
N VAL A 322 -4.69 -0.99 -17.47
CA VAL A 322 -3.57 -0.11 -17.16
C VAL A 322 -2.77 -0.79 -16.06
N TRP A 323 -1.46 -0.85 -16.20
CA TRP A 323 -0.59 -1.27 -15.12
C TRP A 323 -0.41 -0.12 -14.14
N ALA A 324 -0.60 -0.38 -12.85
CA ALA A 324 -0.64 0.65 -11.80
C ALA A 324 0.35 0.38 -10.66
N PRO A 325 1.67 0.35 -10.91
CA PRO A 325 2.66 0.20 -9.85
C PRO A 325 2.88 1.54 -9.13
N HIS A 326 3.48 1.46 -7.95
CA HIS A 326 3.93 2.62 -7.18
C HIS A 326 5.43 2.83 -7.32
N TRP A 327 5.88 4.07 -7.17
CA TRP A 327 7.30 4.37 -7.14
C TRP A 327 7.62 5.53 -6.20
N TYR A 328 8.56 5.30 -5.30
CA TYR A 328 9.10 6.28 -4.38
C TYR A 328 10.64 6.26 -4.41
N ASP A 329 11.28 7.43 -4.26
CA ASP A 329 12.71 7.49 -3.98
C ASP A 329 12.96 6.93 -2.57
N GLY A 330 13.50 5.70 -2.49
CA GLY A 330 13.63 5.00 -1.22
C GLY A 330 14.42 5.78 -0.16
N LEU A 331 15.46 6.53 -0.54
CA LEU A 331 16.26 7.26 0.45
C LEU A 331 15.47 8.41 1.08
N THR A 332 14.78 9.18 0.23
CA THR A 332 13.96 10.31 0.67
C THR A 332 12.68 9.85 1.35
N PHE A 333 11.98 8.86 0.80
CA PHE A 333 10.73 8.35 1.36
C PHE A 333 10.93 7.70 2.73
N GLN A 334 11.94 6.84 2.88
CA GLN A 334 12.11 6.04 4.08
C GLN A 334 12.85 6.77 5.21
N PHE A 335 13.83 7.61 4.88
CA PHE A 335 14.70 8.23 5.88
C PHE A 335 14.55 9.75 5.95
N CYS A 336 13.71 10.32 5.10
CA CYS A 336 13.64 11.76 4.91
C CYS A 336 14.98 12.42 4.56
N VAL A 337 15.81 11.72 3.78
CA VAL A 337 17.13 12.20 3.34
C VAL A 337 17.15 12.30 1.82
N TYR A 338 17.32 13.51 1.31
CA TYR A 338 17.55 13.76 -0.11
C TYR A 338 18.96 14.30 -0.36
N ARG A 339 19.67 13.71 -1.34
CA ARG A 339 21.01 14.15 -1.79
C ARG A 339 21.13 13.90 -3.29
N THR A 340 21.57 14.89 -4.07
CA THR A 340 21.83 14.67 -5.51
C THR A 340 22.93 13.64 -5.75
N TRP A 341 23.87 13.50 -4.81
CA TRP A 341 25.02 12.60 -4.91
C TRP A 341 24.80 11.22 -4.28
N ALA A 342 23.60 10.90 -3.78
CA ALA A 342 23.30 9.58 -3.25
C ALA A 342 21.83 9.19 -3.42
N ALA A 343 21.58 7.94 -3.78
CA ALA A 343 20.23 7.37 -3.86
C ALA A 343 20.22 5.90 -3.46
N MET A 344 19.07 5.43 -2.97
CA MET A 344 18.87 4.01 -2.67
C MET A 344 18.48 3.28 -3.96
N ARG A 345 19.36 2.36 -4.40
CA ARG A 345 19.10 1.46 -5.52
C ARG A 345 18.49 0.16 -4.99
N VAL A 346 17.28 -0.15 -5.44
CA VAL A 346 16.60 -1.43 -5.17
C VAL A 346 16.80 -2.37 -6.36
N SER A 347 17.31 -3.58 -6.14
CA SER A 347 17.40 -4.65 -7.14
C SER A 347 16.84 -5.96 -6.59
N GLU A 348 16.81 -7.01 -7.42
CA GLU A 348 16.47 -8.36 -6.97
C GLU A 348 17.43 -8.89 -5.89
N GLU A 349 18.64 -8.34 -5.79
CA GLU A 349 19.62 -8.68 -4.76
C GLU A 349 19.43 -7.90 -3.45
N GLY A 350 18.46 -6.98 -3.41
CA GLY A 350 18.12 -6.16 -2.26
C GLY A 350 18.41 -4.68 -2.47
N MET A 351 18.55 -3.95 -1.37
CA MET A 351 18.78 -2.50 -1.38
C MET A 351 20.27 -2.18 -1.23
N SER A 352 20.75 -1.20 -1.99
CA SER A 352 22.12 -0.70 -1.92
C SER A 352 22.17 0.82 -2.03
N LEU A 353 23.15 1.45 -1.38
CA LEU A 353 23.36 2.89 -1.49
C LEU A 353 24.30 3.18 -2.66
N ALA A 354 23.80 3.86 -3.69
CA ALA A 354 24.62 4.40 -4.77
C ALA A 354 25.17 5.77 -4.36
N ILE A 355 26.47 5.99 -4.54
CA ILE A 355 27.16 7.23 -4.17
C ILE A 355 28.02 7.70 -5.35
N GLY A 356 27.87 8.96 -5.73
CA GLY A 356 28.65 9.59 -6.78
C GLY A 356 28.07 10.95 -7.17
N PRO A 357 28.82 11.84 -7.85
CA PRO A 357 28.28 13.10 -8.33
C PRO A 357 27.01 12.87 -9.18
N ASP A 358 25.92 13.53 -8.79
CA ASP A 358 24.62 13.52 -9.50
C ASP A 358 24.08 12.11 -9.82
N VAL A 359 24.38 11.12 -8.97
CA VAL A 359 23.98 9.73 -9.17
C VAL A 359 22.47 9.51 -8.96
N ALA A 360 21.80 10.38 -8.20
CA ALA A 360 20.42 10.19 -7.82
C ALA A 360 19.48 10.12 -9.04
N GLU A 361 19.59 11.10 -9.95
CA GLU A 361 18.78 11.14 -11.18
C GLU A 361 18.90 9.85 -12.00
N GLY A 362 20.13 9.37 -12.21
CA GLY A 362 20.37 8.14 -12.97
C GLY A 362 19.79 6.89 -12.31
N VAL A 363 19.87 6.78 -10.97
CA VAL A 363 19.28 5.67 -10.21
C VAL A 363 17.75 5.74 -10.23
N HIS A 364 17.18 6.94 -10.11
CA HIS A 364 15.74 7.15 -10.18
C HIS A 364 15.19 6.79 -11.56
N GLU A 365 15.83 7.24 -12.64
CA GLU A 365 15.45 6.86 -14.00
C GLU A 365 15.58 5.35 -14.27
N GLU A 366 16.67 4.73 -13.81
CA GLU A 366 16.87 3.29 -13.94
C GLU A 366 15.73 2.52 -13.25
N SER A 367 15.41 2.93 -12.01
CA SER A 367 14.35 2.33 -11.21
C SER A 367 12.96 2.53 -11.85
N LEU A 368 12.66 3.75 -12.30
CA LEU A 368 11.40 4.09 -12.95
C LEU A 368 11.19 3.36 -14.27
N LYS A 369 12.21 3.29 -15.14
CA LYS A 369 12.11 2.53 -16.39
C LYS A 369 11.81 1.05 -16.12
N ARG A 370 12.42 0.49 -15.07
CA ARG A 370 12.17 -0.89 -14.64
C ARG A 370 10.74 -1.07 -14.14
N VAL A 371 10.28 -0.22 -13.22
CA VAL A 371 8.94 -0.28 -12.62
C VAL A 371 7.86 -0.02 -13.66
N ALA A 372 8.00 1.04 -14.45
CA ALA A 372 7.02 1.42 -15.46
C ALA A 372 6.94 0.40 -16.60
N GLY A 373 8.07 -0.20 -16.99
CA GLY A 373 8.12 -1.24 -18.02
C GLY A 373 7.66 -2.63 -17.54
N SER A 374 7.44 -2.82 -16.23
CA SER A 374 7.02 -4.12 -15.71
C SER A 374 5.59 -4.51 -16.12
N GLY A 375 4.82 -3.55 -16.66
CA GLY A 375 3.47 -3.74 -17.17
C GLY A 375 3.33 -3.78 -18.69
N ASP A 376 4.43 -3.70 -19.47
CA ASP A 376 4.39 -3.53 -20.92
C ASP A 376 3.59 -4.62 -21.66
N ALA A 377 3.51 -5.82 -21.07
CA ALA A 377 2.74 -6.94 -21.59
C ALA A 377 1.21 -6.78 -21.42
N VAL A 378 0.77 -5.92 -20.50
CA VAL A 378 -0.63 -5.71 -20.14
C VAL A 378 -1.22 -4.49 -20.83
N GLY A 379 -0.53 -3.35 -20.74
CA GLY A 379 -1.06 -2.07 -21.17
C GLY A 379 -0.15 -0.90 -20.80
N PRO A 380 -0.59 0.35 -21.04
CA PRO A 380 0.15 1.52 -20.59
C PRO A 380 0.24 1.55 -19.06
N THR A 381 1.24 2.25 -18.56
CA THR A 381 1.45 2.42 -17.11
C THR A 381 0.91 3.76 -16.64
N LEU A 382 0.22 3.75 -15.50
CA LEU A 382 -0.01 4.90 -14.64
C LEU A 382 0.74 4.62 -13.33
N LEU A 383 1.61 5.51 -12.86
CA LEU A 383 2.14 5.38 -11.51
C LEU A 383 1.02 5.72 -10.53
N GLY A 384 0.49 4.69 -9.86
CA GLY A 384 -0.65 4.78 -8.94
C GLY A 384 -0.35 5.69 -7.75
N GLU A 385 0.92 5.70 -7.34
CA GLU A 385 1.44 6.62 -6.36
C GLU A 385 2.90 6.96 -6.63
N SER A 386 3.22 8.23 -6.37
CA SER A 386 4.58 8.71 -6.18
C SER A 386 4.57 10.00 -5.39
N GLY A 387 5.61 10.28 -4.62
CA GLY A 387 5.64 11.47 -3.78
C GLY A 387 6.92 11.60 -3.00
N VAL A 388 6.97 12.64 -2.18
CA VAL A 388 8.11 12.95 -1.33
C VAL A 388 7.61 13.31 0.06
N HIS A 389 8.16 12.65 1.07
CA HIS A 389 7.91 12.98 2.47
C HIS A 389 8.48 14.36 2.82
N TRP A 390 7.77 15.10 3.66
CA TRP A 390 8.25 16.37 4.19
C TRP A 390 9.44 16.17 5.12
N CYS A 391 10.60 16.72 4.75
CA CYS A 391 11.87 16.51 5.47
C CYS A 391 12.36 17.77 6.18
N GLY A 392 11.42 18.54 6.72
CA GLY A 392 11.68 19.73 7.54
C GLY A 392 12.11 20.97 6.77
N GLY A 393 12.48 20.84 5.50
CA GLY A 393 12.91 21.96 4.66
C GLY A 393 12.09 22.07 3.39
N TYR A 394 11.32 23.16 3.30
CA TYR A 394 10.66 23.64 2.10
C TYR A 394 11.49 23.46 0.81
N ALA A 395 12.76 23.91 0.80
CA ALA A 395 13.59 23.88 -0.40
C ALA A 395 14.06 22.48 -0.76
N ILE A 396 14.50 21.72 0.24
CA ILE A 396 15.04 20.38 0.00
C ILE A 396 13.95 19.40 -0.42
N THR A 397 12.75 19.51 0.16
CA THR A 397 11.60 18.67 -0.20
C THR A 397 11.08 18.99 -1.60
N ASP A 398 10.99 20.27 -1.95
CA ASP A 398 10.58 20.66 -3.32
C ASP A 398 11.64 20.28 -4.37
N MET A 399 12.93 20.35 -4.04
CA MET A 399 14.00 19.82 -4.90
C MET A 399 13.89 18.31 -5.11
N ALA A 400 13.66 17.55 -4.03
CA ALA A 400 13.47 16.10 -4.13
C ALA A 400 12.25 15.73 -4.99
N LEU A 401 11.14 16.47 -4.85
CA LEU A 401 9.97 16.27 -5.70
C LEU A 401 10.27 16.64 -7.15
N ASN A 402 10.97 17.75 -7.40
CA ASN A 402 11.38 18.12 -8.74
C ASN A 402 12.19 17.01 -9.42
N ASP A 403 13.18 16.45 -8.73
CA ASP A 403 14.03 15.39 -9.27
C ASP A 403 13.22 14.12 -9.57
N SER A 404 12.33 13.74 -8.65
CA SER A 404 11.40 12.62 -8.88
C SER A 404 10.54 12.86 -10.13
N MET A 405 9.98 14.05 -10.28
CA MET A 405 9.16 14.41 -11.45
C MET A 405 9.98 14.46 -12.74
N CYS A 406 11.21 14.97 -12.71
CA CYS A 406 12.13 14.93 -13.85
C CYS A 406 12.43 13.49 -14.27
N ALA A 407 12.68 12.59 -13.31
CA ALA A 407 12.93 11.18 -13.60
C ALA A 407 11.70 10.49 -14.22
N ILE A 408 10.48 10.84 -13.77
CA ILE A 408 9.21 10.37 -14.35
C ILE A 408 9.06 10.85 -15.80
N GLU A 409 9.32 12.14 -16.05
CA GLU A 409 9.29 12.77 -17.37
C GLU A 409 10.31 12.11 -18.33
N ASN A 410 11.56 11.98 -17.89
CA ASN A 410 12.65 11.37 -18.67
C ASN A 410 12.41 9.87 -18.94
N SER A 411 11.61 9.20 -18.09
CA SER A 411 11.20 7.81 -18.28
C SER A 411 9.97 7.65 -19.18
N LEU A 412 9.41 8.77 -19.68
CA LEU A 412 8.23 8.81 -20.55
C LEU A 412 7.01 8.07 -19.98
N VAL A 413 6.88 8.06 -18.65
CA VAL A 413 5.72 7.47 -17.97
C VAL A 413 4.47 8.30 -18.34
N PRO A 414 3.40 7.68 -18.88
CA PRO A 414 2.24 8.42 -19.39
C PRO A 414 1.47 9.24 -18.35
N ALA A 415 1.38 8.74 -17.11
CA ALA A 415 0.60 9.36 -16.05
C ALA A 415 1.17 9.00 -14.66
N VAL A 416 0.99 9.92 -13.70
CA VAL A 416 1.33 9.73 -12.29
C VAL A 416 0.25 10.39 -11.43
N THR A 417 -0.10 9.75 -10.32
CA THR A 417 -0.87 10.32 -9.22
C THR A 417 0.06 10.62 -8.04
N ILE A 418 0.12 11.89 -7.64
CA ILE A 418 1.01 12.33 -6.56
C ILE A 418 0.38 12.00 -5.20
N TRP A 419 1.09 11.25 -4.37
CA TRP A 419 0.79 11.06 -2.96
C TRP A 419 1.37 12.24 -2.17
N ASN A 420 0.57 13.10 -1.54
CA ASN A 420 -0.89 13.14 -1.64
C ASN A 420 -1.47 14.56 -1.65
N TYR A 421 -2.79 14.66 -1.73
CA TYR A 421 -3.55 15.86 -1.42
C TYR A 421 -4.46 15.58 -0.22
N ALA A 422 -4.08 16.10 0.95
CA ALA A 422 -4.78 15.96 2.22
C ALA A 422 -5.28 17.35 2.65
N PRO A 423 -6.59 17.64 2.52
CA PRO A 423 -7.13 18.98 2.71
C PRO A 423 -7.05 19.50 4.15
N ASP A 424 -6.85 18.61 5.12
CA ASP A 424 -6.70 18.87 6.55
C ASP A 424 -5.24 18.86 7.02
N ASN A 425 -4.29 18.73 6.09
CA ASN A 425 -2.87 18.71 6.42
C ASN A 425 -2.43 19.97 7.19
N ASN A 426 -1.65 19.79 8.26
CA ASN A 426 -1.14 20.87 9.11
C ASN A 426 0.18 20.47 9.79
N GLU A 427 0.94 21.42 10.33
CA GLU A 427 2.26 21.14 10.94
C GLU A 427 2.21 20.08 12.07
N LYS A 428 1.11 20.03 12.82
CA LYS A 428 0.99 19.16 14.00
C LYS A 428 0.63 17.72 13.64
N GLU A 429 -0.46 17.55 12.90
CA GLU A 429 -1.01 16.24 12.56
C GLU A 429 -0.47 15.71 11.23
N LYS A 430 0.29 16.55 10.49
CA LYS A 430 0.79 16.26 9.15
C LYS A 430 -0.36 15.89 8.23
N ASP A 431 -0.29 14.81 7.44
CA ASP A 431 -1.42 14.32 6.65
C ASP A 431 -2.39 13.41 7.43
N GLY A 432 -2.18 13.25 8.75
CA GLY A 432 -3.06 12.49 9.63
C GLY A 432 -2.89 10.97 9.55
N TRP A 433 -1.96 10.49 8.71
CA TRP A 433 -1.73 9.08 8.45
C TRP A 433 -0.35 8.65 8.94
N ASN A 434 -0.23 7.64 9.80
CA ASN A 434 1.05 7.00 10.19
C ASN A 434 2.29 7.90 10.47
N LYS A 435 2.08 9.15 10.92
CA LYS A 435 3.10 10.22 11.04
C LYS A 435 3.79 10.59 9.72
N GLU A 436 3.22 10.18 8.59
CA GLU A 436 3.53 10.60 7.24
C GLU A 436 3.26 12.09 7.05
N ASP A 437 3.95 12.69 6.09
CA ASP A 437 3.68 14.05 5.64
C ASP A 437 4.02 14.20 4.16
N LEU A 438 3.25 13.55 3.29
CA LEU A 438 3.48 13.58 1.83
C LEU A 438 2.62 14.64 1.11
N SER A 439 1.82 15.41 1.84
CA SER A 439 0.84 16.27 1.19
C SER A 439 1.47 17.44 0.44
N ILE A 440 1.06 17.63 -0.83
CA ILE A 440 1.41 18.83 -1.59
C ILE A 440 0.67 20.08 -1.09
N PHE A 441 -0.33 19.90 -0.23
CA PHE A 441 -1.20 20.96 0.31
C PHE A 441 -1.01 21.08 1.83
N THR A 442 -1.24 22.27 2.36
CA THR A 442 -1.44 22.52 3.80
C THR A 442 -2.63 23.46 4.02
N SER A 443 -3.40 23.21 5.07
CA SER A 443 -4.45 24.10 5.54
C SER A 443 -3.92 25.42 6.13
N GLU A 444 -2.64 25.46 6.47
CA GLU A 444 -1.98 26.64 7.02
C GLU A 444 -1.44 27.54 5.89
N PRO A 445 -1.26 28.85 6.12
CA PRO A 445 -0.58 29.70 5.16
C PRO A 445 0.87 29.26 4.97
N ASN A 446 1.21 28.79 3.78
CA ASN A 446 2.57 28.47 3.38
C ASN A 446 3.44 29.75 3.53
N PRO A 447 4.52 29.71 4.33
CA PRO A 447 5.43 30.82 4.53
C PRO A 447 6.26 31.19 3.28
N ARG A 448 6.15 30.44 2.17
CA ARG A 448 6.90 30.66 0.93
C ARG A 448 6.35 31.81 0.05
N PRO A 449 7.14 32.88 -0.17
CA PRO A 449 6.78 33.96 -1.10
C PRO A 449 6.82 33.54 -2.59
N ASP A 450 7.51 32.45 -2.91
CA ASP A 450 7.73 31.92 -4.27
C ASP A 450 6.70 30.82 -4.66
N SER A 451 5.67 30.61 -3.84
CA SER A 451 4.58 29.69 -4.14
C SER A 451 3.73 30.22 -5.31
N ASN A 452 4.15 29.93 -6.55
CA ASN A 452 3.42 30.19 -7.80
C ASN A 452 2.06 29.44 -7.91
N GLY A 453 1.46 28.99 -6.80
CA GLY A 453 0.21 28.22 -6.76
C GLY A 453 -0.72 28.57 -5.59
N GLY A 454 -0.48 29.69 -4.90
CA GLY A 454 -1.34 30.18 -3.81
C GLY A 454 -0.85 29.81 -2.42
N PRO A 455 -1.43 30.41 -1.37
CA PRO A 455 -0.90 30.37 -0.01
C PRO A 455 -0.95 29.00 0.67
N HIS A 456 -1.36 27.93 -0.03
CA HIS A 456 -1.54 26.60 0.56
C HIS A 456 -0.80 25.48 -0.19
N LEU A 457 -0.19 25.79 -1.34
CA LEU A 457 0.61 24.83 -2.10
C LEU A 457 2.01 24.73 -1.49
N ARG A 458 2.38 23.59 -0.88
CA ARG A 458 3.67 23.37 -0.21
C ARG A 458 4.82 23.06 -1.16
N MET A 459 4.53 22.31 -2.22
CA MET A 459 5.51 21.78 -3.16
C MET A 459 5.20 22.25 -4.59
N PRO A 460 5.66 23.45 -4.99
CA PRO A 460 5.43 24.01 -6.33
C PRO A 460 5.86 23.11 -7.48
N SER A 461 6.83 22.21 -7.26
CA SER A 461 7.29 21.26 -8.28
C SER A 461 6.25 20.23 -8.69
N SER A 462 5.14 20.10 -7.96
CA SER A 462 3.96 19.33 -8.38
C SER A 462 3.17 19.99 -9.51
N VAL A 463 3.35 21.30 -9.74
CA VAL A 463 2.65 22.07 -10.78
C VAL A 463 3.58 22.29 -11.97
N ARG A 464 3.36 21.53 -13.05
CA ARG A 464 4.27 21.45 -14.20
C ARG A 464 3.49 21.54 -15.52
N PRO A 465 4.04 22.14 -16.59
CA PRO A 465 3.50 21.97 -17.93
C PRO A 465 3.68 20.51 -18.38
N TYR A 466 2.66 19.95 -19.03
CA TYR A 466 2.69 18.57 -19.51
C TYR A 466 1.78 18.39 -20.74
N PRO A 467 2.04 17.38 -21.59
CA PRO A 467 1.21 17.12 -22.77
C PRO A 467 -0.09 16.40 -22.38
N PHE A 468 -1.13 17.15 -22.02
CA PHE A 468 -2.41 16.57 -21.58
C PHE A 468 -3.07 15.65 -22.62
N LYS A 469 -2.95 15.98 -23.91
CA LYS A 469 -3.37 15.15 -25.05
C LYS A 469 -2.37 15.34 -26.19
N LEU A 470 -1.92 14.25 -26.78
CA LEU A 470 -0.88 14.25 -27.81
C LEU A 470 -1.34 13.44 -29.04
N ALA A 471 -1.24 14.03 -30.24
CA ALA A 471 -1.54 13.36 -31.51
C ALA A 471 -0.34 12.54 -32.00
N GLY A 472 0.13 11.62 -31.17
CA GLY A 472 1.34 10.86 -31.41
C GLY A 472 1.99 10.32 -30.14
N LYS A 473 3.16 9.71 -30.31
CA LYS A 473 3.92 9.08 -29.22
C LYS A 473 5.01 10.04 -28.71
N PRO A 474 5.08 10.36 -27.41
CA PRO A 474 6.15 11.19 -26.88
C PRO A 474 7.49 10.46 -27.02
N VAL A 475 8.53 11.20 -27.41
CA VAL A 475 9.92 10.74 -27.45
C VAL A 475 10.82 11.54 -26.49
N GLU A 476 10.36 12.70 -26.05
CA GLU A 476 11.01 13.52 -25.03
C GLU A 476 9.96 14.38 -24.33
N VAL A 477 9.98 14.36 -23.01
CA VAL A 477 9.24 15.28 -22.13
C VAL A 477 10.22 15.72 -21.06
N HIS A 478 10.39 17.02 -20.87
CA HIS A 478 11.29 17.53 -19.85
C HIS A 478 10.86 18.93 -19.41
N PHE A 479 10.73 19.16 -18.10
CA PHE A 479 10.50 20.47 -17.53
C PHE A 479 11.62 20.87 -16.57
N ASN A 480 12.27 22.00 -16.85
CA ASN A 480 13.25 22.58 -15.94
C ASN A 480 12.56 23.48 -14.90
N GLY A 481 11.96 22.85 -13.88
CA GLY A 481 11.05 23.50 -12.92
C GLY A 481 11.72 24.43 -11.90
N LEU A 482 12.99 24.16 -11.57
CA LEU A 482 13.77 24.92 -10.57
C LEU A 482 14.64 26.04 -11.19
N SER A 483 14.81 26.07 -12.52
CA SER A 483 15.55 27.13 -13.19
C SER A 483 14.82 28.48 -13.12
N ASN A 484 15.60 29.57 -13.06
CA ASN A 484 15.08 30.93 -13.24
C ASN A 484 14.58 31.17 -14.67
N ASP A 485 15.17 30.47 -15.65
CA ASP A 485 14.72 30.44 -17.04
C ASP A 485 14.01 29.11 -17.28
N LYS A 486 12.75 29.04 -16.86
CA LYS A 486 11.94 27.81 -16.95
C LYS A 486 11.68 27.46 -18.41
N SER A 487 11.98 26.23 -18.79
CA SER A 487 11.73 25.71 -20.13
C SER A 487 11.03 24.36 -20.06
N PHE A 488 10.16 24.12 -21.03
CA PHE A 488 9.47 22.85 -21.24
C PHE A 488 9.77 22.36 -22.65
N ILE A 489 10.24 21.12 -22.76
CA ILE A 489 10.58 20.47 -24.02
C ILE A 489 9.64 19.29 -24.22
N LEU A 490 8.97 19.26 -25.38
CA LEU A 490 8.18 18.14 -25.85
C LEU A 490 8.63 17.80 -27.27
N ARG A 491 9.05 16.55 -27.49
CA ARG A 491 9.23 15.98 -28.83
C ARG A 491 8.37 14.72 -28.93
N PHE A 492 7.76 14.52 -30.08
CA PHE A 492 6.88 13.37 -30.31
C PHE A 492 6.86 12.95 -31.77
N GLU A 493 6.63 11.66 -32.00
CA GLU A 493 6.35 11.10 -33.31
C GLU A 493 4.86 11.26 -33.59
N MET A 494 4.51 12.00 -34.64
CA MET A 494 3.10 12.18 -35.03
C MET A 494 2.49 10.83 -35.44
N ASP A 495 1.30 10.53 -34.93
CA ASP A 495 0.47 9.45 -35.46
C ASP A 495 -0.61 10.04 -36.38
N PRO A 496 -0.54 9.83 -37.70
CA PRO A 496 -1.51 10.39 -38.65
C PRO A 496 -2.92 9.80 -38.51
N LYS A 497 -3.12 8.79 -37.65
CA LYS A 497 -4.43 8.22 -37.35
C LYS A 497 -5.14 8.88 -36.15
N CYS A 498 -4.43 9.70 -35.37
CA CYS A 498 -4.95 10.40 -34.20
C CYS A 498 -5.74 11.67 -34.52
#